data_AF-A0A4Z0GN84-F1
#
_entry.id   AF-A0A4Z0GN84-F1
#
_cell.length_a   1.000
_cell.length_b   1.000
_cell.length_c   1.000
_cell.angle_alpha   90.00
_cell.angle_beta   90.00
_cell.angle_gamma   90.00
#
_symmetry.space_group_name_H-M   'P 1'
#
loop_
_entity.id
_entity.type
_entity.pdbx_description
1 polymer ?
#
loop_
_entity_poly.entity_id
_entity_poly.type
_entity_poly.pdbx_seq_one_letter_code
_entity_poly.pdbx_strand_id
1 'polypeptide(L)'
;MSEEKCCLAPITTHGRFGLERENLRVNTDGSLALTPHPTVFGDKLTNPEITTDFSESQIELVTPVALSIPQMLIHEERLTRSVFKGISPELLWPLSTPPTGLPAEEQIPIADFGPAGQDKNDYRAYLSNKYGRLKQLYCGIHFNFSFPREEMGLSLNHAADRNHFYLNLAANTMRGRFFLVHLLAASPETVEGVSYRSIRLSSRGYKNTRPVYPDYSTLRAYIASIRSAVEHGQIESPRELYQLIRIKGPGFEDLSSEPDASRIELRIPDLNPFFRTGINPDDLYLMHLYVMWAARQESSPFDVTAQKEADSLSDQAALMTVSETLAGAMNRMFDRLHAFVLRNRLPESYSKALDHAQDRWLNPHLRYAERITTHQSTEKNGAGMFWANQMKDFYLRTAGNRCM
;
A
#
# COMPACT_ATOMS: atom_id res chain seq x y z
N MET A 1 40.62 13.49 -15.30
CA MET A 1 39.26 14.07 -15.32
C MET A 1 38.55 13.58 -14.09
N SER A 2 38.34 14.46 -13.14
CA SER A 2 37.69 14.18 -11.86
C SER A 2 36.25 13.72 -12.08
N GLU A 3 35.91 12.54 -11.61
CA GLU A 3 34.52 12.14 -11.38
C GLU A 3 33.92 13.14 -10.39
N GLU A 4 33.12 14.09 -10.89
CA GLU A 4 32.20 14.83 -10.05
C GLU A 4 31.25 13.80 -9.45
N LYS A 5 31.50 13.41 -8.19
CA LYS A 5 30.47 12.82 -7.34
C LYS A 5 29.29 13.77 -7.42
N CYS A 6 28.22 13.35 -8.09
CA CYS A 6 26.95 14.04 -8.11
C CYS A 6 26.48 14.14 -6.65
N CYS A 7 26.83 15.26 -6.00
CA CYS A 7 26.42 15.54 -4.65
C CYS A 7 24.92 15.76 -4.70
N LEU A 8 24.15 14.71 -4.38
CA LEU A 8 22.71 14.82 -4.15
C LEU A 8 22.49 16.03 -3.22
N ALA A 9 21.58 16.93 -3.61
CA ALA A 9 21.21 18.12 -2.85
C ALA A 9 20.92 17.81 -1.37
N PRO A 10 20.82 18.79 -0.45
CA PRO A 10 20.37 18.53 0.91
C PRO A 10 19.08 17.71 0.94
N ILE A 11 18.90 16.83 1.93
CA ILE A 11 17.66 16.07 1.99
C ILE A 11 16.48 16.97 2.33
N THR A 12 15.39 16.81 1.58
CA THR A 12 14.16 17.55 1.79
C THR A 12 13.08 16.62 2.32
N THR A 13 12.34 17.13 3.31
CA THR A 13 11.11 16.52 3.83
C THR A 13 9.87 17.07 3.13
N HIS A 14 10.02 18.05 2.23
CA HIS A 14 8.93 18.51 1.39
C HIS A 14 8.64 17.48 0.30
N GLY A 15 7.43 17.55 -0.26
CA GLY A 15 7.03 16.71 -1.37
C GLY A 15 5.55 16.82 -1.66
N ARG A 16 5.05 15.82 -2.35
CA ARG A 16 3.63 15.62 -2.61
C ARG A 16 3.23 14.26 -2.11
N PHE A 17 2.15 14.22 -1.35
CA PHE A 17 1.66 13.04 -0.64
C PHE A 17 0.26 12.70 -1.12
N GLY A 18 -0.03 11.41 -1.29
CA GLY A 18 -1.37 10.91 -1.55
C GLY A 18 -1.57 9.56 -0.87
N LEU A 19 -2.80 9.26 -0.51
CA LEU A 19 -3.20 7.99 0.08
C LEU A 19 -4.37 7.42 -0.73
N GLU A 20 -4.29 6.14 -1.02
CA GLU A 20 -5.42 5.33 -1.48
C GLU A 20 -5.73 4.34 -0.37
N ARG A 21 -7.01 4.17 0.00
CA ARG A 21 -7.44 3.20 1.01
C ARG A 21 -8.67 2.45 0.52
N GLU A 22 -8.55 1.13 0.53
CA GLU A 22 -9.65 0.23 0.18
C GLU A 22 -10.32 -0.28 1.45
N ASN A 23 -11.64 -0.47 1.41
CA ASN A 23 -12.39 -1.21 2.42
C ASN A 23 -13.53 -1.99 1.79
N LEU A 24 -13.84 -3.16 2.33
CA LEU A 24 -15.10 -3.82 2.01
C LEU A 24 -16.25 -3.14 2.74
N ARG A 25 -17.36 -2.93 2.03
CA ARG A 25 -18.66 -2.63 2.62
C ARG A 25 -19.26 -3.93 3.14
N VAL A 26 -19.73 -3.90 4.39
CA VAL A 26 -20.38 -5.04 5.04
C VAL A 26 -21.69 -4.62 5.68
N ASN A 27 -22.63 -5.54 5.74
CA ASN A 27 -23.88 -5.37 6.45
C ASN A 27 -23.63 -5.36 7.97
N THR A 28 -24.65 -4.98 8.74
CA THR A 28 -24.57 -4.92 10.21
C THR A 28 -24.39 -6.28 10.90
N ASP A 29 -24.55 -7.38 10.17
CA ASP A 29 -24.27 -8.75 10.62
C ASP A 29 -22.86 -9.25 10.20
N GLY A 30 -22.08 -8.41 9.50
CA GLY A 30 -20.73 -8.73 9.01
C GLY A 30 -20.69 -9.54 7.72
N SER A 31 -21.83 -9.76 7.05
CA SER A 31 -21.85 -10.29 5.69
C SER A 31 -21.39 -9.23 4.67
N LEU A 32 -20.78 -9.67 3.57
CA LEU A 32 -20.37 -8.77 2.48
C LEU A 32 -21.62 -8.07 1.91
N ALA A 33 -21.57 -6.73 1.76
CA ALA A 33 -22.67 -6.00 1.16
C ALA A 33 -22.73 -6.28 -0.34
N LEU A 34 -23.86 -6.80 -0.85
CA LEU A 34 -24.05 -7.12 -2.28
C LEU A 34 -24.77 -5.99 -3.05
N THR A 35 -25.04 -4.89 -2.37
CA THR A 35 -25.66 -3.70 -2.95
C THR A 35 -24.71 -3.01 -3.95
N PRO A 36 -25.24 -2.31 -4.96
CA PRO A 36 -24.43 -1.49 -5.87
C PRO A 36 -23.64 -0.39 -5.15
N HIS A 37 -22.67 0.21 -5.83
CA HIS A 37 -21.99 1.41 -5.36
C HIS A 37 -23.01 2.51 -5.02
N PRO A 38 -22.94 3.12 -3.82
CA PRO A 38 -23.96 4.07 -3.39
C PRO A 38 -24.04 5.30 -4.31
N THR A 39 -25.24 5.56 -4.83
CA THR A 39 -25.50 6.63 -5.81
C THR A 39 -25.17 8.04 -5.31
N VAL A 40 -25.13 8.24 -3.99
CA VAL A 40 -24.71 9.49 -3.34
C VAL A 40 -23.25 9.87 -3.65
N PHE A 41 -22.41 8.91 -4.05
CA PHE A 41 -21.04 9.17 -4.48
C PHE A 41 -20.93 9.44 -5.99
N GLY A 42 -22.04 9.41 -6.73
CA GLY A 42 -22.07 9.66 -8.17
C GLY A 42 -21.42 8.54 -8.98
N ASP A 43 -20.84 8.91 -10.11
CA ASP A 43 -20.21 7.97 -11.04
C ASP A 43 -18.78 7.64 -10.59
N LYS A 44 -18.57 6.41 -10.11
CA LYS A 44 -17.26 5.89 -9.69
C LYS A 44 -16.21 5.81 -10.81
N LEU A 45 -16.60 5.88 -12.09
CA LEU A 45 -15.64 5.96 -13.20
C LEU A 45 -14.92 7.31 -13.22
N THR A 46 -15.64 8.39 -12.88
CA THR A 46 -15.18 9.77 -13.03
C THR A 46 -14.98 10.50 -11.71
N ASN A 47 -15.50 9.97 -10.60
CA ASN A 47 -15.27 10.52 -9.26
C ASN A 47 -13.77 10.37 -8.87
N PRO A 48 -13.08 11.48 -8.59
CA PRO A 48 -11.64 11.46 -8.31
C PRO A 48 -11.27 11.04 -6.88
N GLU A 49 -12.25 10.95 -5.97
CA GLU A 49 -11.98 10.73 -4.54
C GLU A 49 -12.61 9.45 -3.98
N ILE A 50 -13.72 8.97 -4.57
CA ILE A 50 -14.43 7.77 -4.10
C ILE A 50 -14.78 6.92 -5.32
N THR A 51 -14.22 5.72 -5.37
CA THR A 51 -14.45 4.75 -6.44
C THR A 51 -14.56 3.34 -5.86
N THR A 52 -14.37 2.31 -6.68
CA THR A 52 -14.25 0.92 -6.24
C THR A 52 -13.03 0.25 -6.85
N ASP A 53 -12.39 -0.64 -6.10
CA ASP A 53 -11.35 -1.50 -6.65
C ASP A 53 -11.98 -2.72 -7.37
N PHE A 54 -11.65 -3.96 -7.03
CA PHE A 54 -12.11 -5.12 -7.79
C PHE A 54 -13.62 -5.36 -7.69
N SER A 55 -14.17 -5.32 -6.46
CA SER A 55 -15.56 -5.64 -6.19
C SER A 55 -16.43 -4.39 -6.05
N GLU A 56 -17.71 -4.49 -6.41
CA GLU A 56 -18.70 -3.43 -6.14
C GLU A 56 -18.78 -3.08 -4.65
N SER A 57 -18.50 -4.07 -3.79
CA SER A 57 -18.45 -3.95 -2.34
C SER A 57 -17.16 -3.30 -1.83
N GLN A 58 -16.12 -3.19 -2.65
CA GLN A 58 -14.79 -2.74 -2.24
C GLN A 58 -14.60 -1.27 -2.58
N ILE A 59 -15.05 -0.40 -1.67
CA ILE A 59 -14.93 1.04 -1.83
C ILE A 59 -13.46 1.45 -1.71
N GLU A 60 -13.01 2.35 -2.58
CA GLU A 60 -11.66 2.90 -2.58
C GLU A 60 -11.73 4.42 -2.40
N LEU A 61 -11.04 4.92 -1.39
CA LEU A 61 -10.91 6.35 -1.09
C LEU A 61 -9.55 6.82 -1.61
N VAL A 62 -9.55 7.88 -2.40
CA VAL A 62 -8.34 8.46 -3.01
C VAL A 62 -8.23 9.91 -2.56
N THR A 63 -7.20 10.23 -1.77
CA THR A 63 -6.99 11.61 -1.33
C THR A 63 -6.50 12.49 -2.48
N PRO A 64 -6.90 13.76 -2.56
CA PRO A 64 -6.18 14.75 -3.34
C PRO A 64 -4.71 14.82 -2.95
N VAL A 65 -3.87 15.26 -3.89
CA VAL A 65 -2.44 15.48 -3.63
C VAL A 65 -2.25 16.57 -2.56
N ALA A 66 -1.56 16.23 -1.48
CA ALA A 66 -1.28 17.10 -0.36
C ALA A 66 0.21 17.53 -0.30
N LEU A 67 0.49 18.65 0.36
CA LEU A 67 1.86 19.18 0.55
C LEU A 67 2.53 18.65 1.83
N SER A 68 1.78 17.94 2.67
CA SER A 68 2.27 17.37 3.92
C SER A 68 1.43 16.18 4.37
N ILE A 69 2.00 15.29 5.19
CA ILE A 69 1.29 14.16 5.80
C ILE A 69 0.07 14.63 6.63
N PRO A 70 0.16 15.68 7.48
CA PRO A 70 -1.01 16.20 8.20
C PRO A 70 -2.15 16.65 7.28
N GLN A 71 -1.83 17.34 6.18
CA GLN A 71 -2.85 17.77 5.21
C GLN A 71 -3.52 16.57 4.51
N MET A 72 -2.73 15.56 4.13
CA MET A 72 -3.27 14.31 3.56
C MET A 72 -4.23 13.60 4.52
N LEU A 73 -3.88 13.52 5.81
CA LEU A 73 -4.75 12.93 6.84
C LEU A 73 -6.06 13.71 7.04
N ILE A 74 -6.05 15.03 6.87
CA ILE A 74 -7.28 15.84 6.89
C ILE A 74 -8.20 15.46 5.73
N HIS A 75 -7.64 15.24 4.53
CA HIS A 75 -8.43 14.77 3.39
C HIS A 75 -8.99 13.37 3.63
N GLU A 76 -8.18 12.45 4.15
CA GLU A 76 -8.61 11.08 4.45
C GLU A 76 -9.73 11.03 5.50
N GLU A 77 -9.60 11.82 6.57
CA GLU A 77 -10.65 11.95 7.61
C GLU A 77 -11.96 12.51 7.03
N ARG A 78 -11.89 13.48 6.12
CA ARG A 78 -13.07 14.01 5.42
C ARG A 78 -13.72 12.94 4.55
N LEU A 79 -12.94 12.24 3.74
CA LEU A 79 -13.46 11.19 2.85
C LEU A 79 -14.11 10.06 3.63
N THR A 80 -13.45 9.61 4.70
CA THR A 80 -14.00 8.58 5.61
C THR A 80 -15.35 8.99 6.19
N ARG A 81 -15.48 10.25 6.61
CA ARG A 81 -16.76 10.79 7.10
C ARG A 81 -17.84 10.84 6.02
N SER A 82 -17.48 11.27 4.80
CA SER A 82 -18.41 11.29 3.66
C SER A 82 -18.90 9.89 3.33
N VAL A 83 -18.01 8.89 3.37
CA VAL A 83 -18.36 7.49 3.13
C VAL A 83 -19.34 6.98 4.17
N PHE A 84 -19.07 7.14 5.48
CA PHE A 84 -20.01 6.69 6.52
C PHE A 84 -21.40 7.34 6.43
N LYS A 85 -21.49 8.59 5.96
CA LYS A 85 -22.78 9.24 5.71
C LYS A 85 -23.51 8.63 4.50
N GLY A 86 -22.77 8.17 3.49
CA GLY A 86 -23.34 7.68 2.24
C GLY A 86 -23.64 6.18 2.19
N ILE A 87 -23.00 5.36 3.02
CA ILE A 87 -23.17 3.88 3.00
C ILE A 87 -24.22 3.35 3.98
N SER A 88 -24.83 4.18 4.83
CA SER A 88 -25.75 3.71 5.86
C SER A 88 -26.91 2.89 5.26
N PRO A 89 -27.27 1.71 5.83
CA PRO A 89 -26.91 1.19 7.15
C PRO A 89 -25.62 0.37 7.21
N GLU A 90 -24.88 0.23 6.10
CA GLU A 90 -23.66 -0.57 6.02
C GLU A 90 -22.51 0.00 6.88
N LEU A 91 -21.44 -0.78 6.94
CA LEU A 91 -20.21 -0.52 7.67
C LEU A 91 -19.01 -0.64 6.71
N LEU A 92 -17.87 -0.04 7.10
CA LEU A 92 -16.58 -0.34 6.49
C LEU A 92 -15.89 -1.44 7.30
N TRP A 93 -15.50 -2.51 6.63
CA TRP A 93 -14.70 -3.58 7.22
C TRP A 93 -13.27 -3.09 7.49
N PRO A 94 -12.76 -3.19 8.73
CA PRO A 94 -11.54 -2.50 9.13
C PRO A 94 -10.25 -3.31 8.98
N LEU A 95 -10.32 -4.51 8.39
CA LEU A 95 -9.19 -5.43 8.23
C LEU A 95 -8.88 -5.67 6.76
N SER A 96 -7.60 -5.93 6.46
CA SER A 96 -7.14 -6.26 5.11
C SER A 96 -7.65 -7.60 4.62
N THR A 97 -7.81 -8.59 5.52
CA THR A 97 -8.46 -9.85 5.22
C THR A 97 -9.98 -9.65 5.16
N PRO A 98 -10.70 -10.26 4.21
CA PRO A 98 -12.15 -10.15 4.16
C PRO A 98 -12.82 -10.82 5.38
N PRO A 99 -14.08 -10.47 5.70
CA PRO A 99 -14.82 -11.13 6.76
C PRO A 99 -14.99 -12.63 6.46
N THR A 100 -15.12 -13.45 7.50
CA THR A 100 -15.36 -14.89 7.35
C THR A 100 -16.78 -15.17 6.84
N GLY A 101 -16.93 -16.29 6.11
CA GLY A 101 -18.21 -16.72 5.54
C GLY A 101 -18.72 -15.79 4.45
N LEU A 102 -17.81 -15.42 3.53
CA LEU A 102 -18.13 -14.82 2.25
C LEU A 102 -19.14 -15.68 1.46
N PRO A 103 -19.92 -15.07 0.56
CA PRO A 103 -20.76 -15.82 -0.36
C PRO A 103 -19.91 -16.66 -1.33
N ALA A 104 -20.56 -17.51 -2.13
CA ALA A 104 -19.88 -18.22 -3.20
C ALA A 104 -19.18 -17.23 -4.16
N GLU A 105 -18.08 -17.63 -4.79
CA GLU A 105 -17.28 -16.70 -5.61
C GLU A 105 -18.11 -16.02 -6.69
N GLU A 106 -19.02 -16.76 -7.34
CA GLU A 106 -19.87 -16.27 -8.42
C GLU A 106 -20.84 -15.17 -7.96
N GLN A 107 -21.13 -15.12 -6.65
CA GLN A 107 -22.01 -14.14 -6.01
C GLN A 107 -21.28 -12.88 -5.53
N ILE A 108 -19.93 -12.89 -5.46
CA ILE A 108 -19.16 -11.68 -5.13
C ILE A 108 -19.29 -10.70 -6.29
N PRO A 109 -19.87 -9.50 -6.08
CA PRO A 109 -20.15 -8.59 -7.19
C PRO A 109 -18.84 -7.99 -7.71
N ILE A 110 -18.55 -8.21 -9.00
CA ILE A 110 -17.44 -7.52 -9.68
C ILE A 110 -17.85 -6.06 -9.91
N ALA A 111 -16.92 -5.13 -9.73
CA ALA A 111 -17.21 -3.72 -9.96
C ALA A 111 -17.59 -3.45 -11.42
N ASP A 112 -18.72 -2.77 -11.63
CA ASP A 112 -19.22 -2.39 -12.96
C ASP A 112 -19.15 -0.88 -13.20
N PHE A 113 -18.25 -0.44 -14.09
CA PHE A 113 -18.05 0.95 -14.48
C PHE A 113 -18.91 1.41 -15.66
N GLY A 114 -19.91 0.62 -16.04
CA GLY A 114 -20.80 0.89 -17.16
C GLY A 114 -20.09 0.84 -18.52
N PRO A 115 -20.81 1.13 -19.62
CA PRO A 115 -20.27 1.00 -20.97
C PRO A 115 -19.03 1.85 -21.26
N ALA A 116 -18.93 3.03 -20.63
CA ALA A 116 -17.77 3.92 -20.79
C ALA A 116 -16.51 3.39 -20.07
N GLY A 117 -16.67 2.49 -19.11
CA GLY A 117 -15.60 1.87 -18.34
C GLY A 117 -15.28 0.44 -18.75
N GLN A 118 -15.61 0.03 -19.99
CA GLN A 118 -15.48 -1.37 -20.44
C GLN A 118 -14.08 -1.95 -20.20
N ASP A 119 -13.01 -1.19 -20.46
CA ASP A 119 -11.62 -1.63 -20.18
C ASP A 119 -11.41 -2.02 -18.69
N LYS A 120 -11.99 -1.25 -17.76
CA LYS A 120 -11.92 -1.54 -16.32
C LYS A 120 -12.74 -2.78 -15.94
N ASN A 121 -13.87 -2.99 -16.63
CA ASN A 121 -14.74 -4.15 -16.43
C ASN A 121 -14.08 -5.43 -16.95
N ASP A 122 -13.54 -5.40 -18.16
CA ASP A 122 -12.84 -6.53 -18.81
C ASP A 122 -11.62 -6.95 -18.00
N TYR A 123 -10.84 -5.97 -17.51
CA TYR A 123 -9.71 -6.23 -16.63
C TYR A 123 -10.11 -7.00 -15.37
N ARG A 124 -11.23 -6.63 -14.72
CA ARG A 124 -11.71 -7.34 -13.52
C ARG A 124 -12.28 -8.71 -13.85
N ALA A 125 -12.97 -8.87 -14.99
CA ALA A 125 -13.39 -10.18 -15.47
C ALA A 125 -12.18 -11.10 -15.70
N TYR A 126 -11.10 -10.58 -16.29
CA TYR A 126 -9.83 -11.28 -16.43
C TYR A 126 -9.24 -11.69 -15.07
N LEU A 127 -9.15 -10.77 -14.10
CA LEU A 127 -8.65 -11.07 -12.77
C LEU A 127 -9.48 -12.15 -12.06
N SER A 128 -10.82 -12.08 -12.17
CA SER A 128 -11.74 -13.09 -11.65
C SER A 128 -11.41 -14.47 -12.22
N ASN A 129 -11.19 -14.58 -13.53
CA ASN A 129 -10.92 -15.85 -14.19
C ASN A 129 -9.51 -16.40 -13.84
N LYS A 130 -8.51 -15.53 -13.71
CA LYS A 130 -7.12 -15.94 -13.45
C LYS A 130 -6.84 -16.28 -12.00
N TYR A 131 -7.43 -15.52 -11.07
CA TYR A 131 -7.07 -15.54 -9.65
C TYR A 131 -8.19 -15.97 -8.71
N GLY A 132 -9.43 -16.06 -9.21
CA GLY A 132 -10.63 -16.14 -8.38
C GLY A 132 -10.97 -14.78 -7.76
N ARG A 133 -12.21 -14.63 -7.28
CA ARG A 133 -12.71 -13.37 -6.69
C ARG A 133 -12.29 -13.19 -5.25
N LEU A 134 -12.12 -14.27 -4.49
CA LEU A 134 -11.76 -14.19 -3.06
C LEU A 134 -10.44 -13.49 -2.83
N LYS A 135 -9.42 -13.82 -3.65
CA LYS A 135 -8.11 -13.16 -3.58
C LYS A 135 -8.21 -11.67 -3.82
N GLN A 136 -9.17 -11.22 -4.62
CA GLN A 136 -9.33 -9.81 -4.97
C GLN A 136 -9.97 -8.96 -3.87
N LEU A 137 -10.55 -9.60 -2.84
CA LEU A 137 -11.16 -8.89 -1.71
C LEU A 137 -10.15 -8.46 -0.63
N TYR A 138 -8.87 -8.78 -0.79
CA TYR A 138 -7.84 -8.21 0.07
C TYR A 138 -7.81 -6.69 -0.11
N CYS A 139 -8.00 -5.97 0.98
CA CYS A 139 -7.90 -4.51 0.99
C CYS A 139 -6.53 -4.06 1.49
N GLY A 140 -6.03 -2.96 0.95
CA GLY A 140 -4.79 -2.35 1.42
C GLY A 140 -4.83 -0.83 1.46
N ILE A 141 -3.66 -0.27 1.72
CA ILE A 141 -3.40 1.16 1.59
C ILE A 141 -2.25 1.36 0.61
N HIS A 142 -2.37 2.32 -0.29
CA HIS A 142 -1.27 2.77 -1.13
C HIS A 142 -0.82 4.17 -0.72
N PHE A 143 0.45 4.28 -0.33
CA PHE A 143 1.07 5.57 -0.03
C PHE A 143 1.84 6.06 -1.25
N ASN A 144 1.38 7.19 -1.80
CA ASN A 144 1.93 7.83 -2.98
C ASN A 144 2.82 9.01 -2.55
N PHE A 145 4.04 9.07 -3.09
CA PHE A 145 4.97 10.16 -2.81
C PHE A 145 5.74 10.62 -4.04
N SER A 146 5.86 11.94 -4.22
CA SER A 146 6.84 12.52 -5.14
C SER A 146 7.71 13.57 -4.48
N PHE A 147 8.98 13.54 -4.87
CA PHE A 147 9.95 14.53 -4.43
C PHE A 147 9.70 15.87 -5.13
N PRO A 148 9.92 17.00 -4.45
CA PRO A 148 9.82 18.32 -5.06
C PRO A 148 10.96 18.47 -6.08
N ARG A 149 10.60 18.54 -7.37
CA ARG A 149 11.56 18.55 -8.49
C ARG A 149 12.61 19.65 -8.35
N GLU A 150 12.19 20.81 -7.86
CA GLU A 150 13.01 22.02 -7.68
C GLU A 150 14.05 21.90 -6.55
N GLU A 151 13.75 21.16 -5.48
CA GLU A 151 14.62 21.10 -4.29
C GLU A 151 15.61 19.92 -4.33
N MET A 152 15.37 18.93 -5.19
CA MET A 152 16.25 17.76 -5.29
C MET A 152 17.58 18.05 -5.99
N GLY A 153 17.77 19.26 -6.55
CA GLY A 153 19.02 19.72 -7.20
C GLY A 153 19.51 18.85 -8.36
N LEU A 154 18.70 17.88 -8.77
CA LEU A 154 18.94 17.00 -9.91
C LEU A 154 18.21 17.55 -11.12
N SER A 155 18.71 17.21 -12.30
CA SER A 155 18.08 17.41 -13.62
C SER A 155 16.76 16.62 -13.78
N LEU A 156 15.95 16.46 -12.71
CA LEU A 156 14.61 15.86 -12.73
C LEU A 156 13.61 16.65 -13.60
N ASN A 157 14.03 17.78 -14.17
CA ASN A 157 13.30 18.47 -15.24
C ASN A 157 13.31 17.66 -16.54
N HIS A 158 14.37 16.90 -16.82
CA HIS A 158 14.45 16.01 -17.98
C HIS A 158 13.92 14.61 -17.65
N ALA A 159 13.14 14.04 -18.56
CA ALA A 159 12.49 12.74 -18.36
C ALA A 159 13.51 11.60 -18.14
N ALA A 160 14.63 11.60 -18.85
CA ALA A 160 15.65 10.56 -18.72
C ALA A 160 16.23 10.47 -17.29
N ASP A 161 16.63 11.60 -16.72
CA ASP A 161 17.18 11.66 -15.36
C ASP A 161 16.14 11.31 -14.31
N ARG A 162 14.90 11.79 -14.50
CA ARG A 162 13.77 11.50 -13.62
C ARG A 162 13.41 10.01 -13.61
N ASN A 163 13.38 9.39 -14.79
CA ASN A 163 13.16 7.96 -14.92
C ASN A 163 14.29 7.16 -14.27
N HIS A 164 15.54 7.56 -14.50
CA HIS A 164 16.69 6.90 -13.87
C HIS A 164 16.63 7.00 -12.34
N PHE A 165 16.32 8.17 -11.80
CA PHE A 165 16.14 8.39 -10.37
C PHE A 165 15.05 7.49 -9.78
N TYR A 166 13.85 7.48 -10.38
CA TYR A 166 12.74 6.67 -9.86
C TYR A 166 12.95 5.16 -10.05
N LEU A 167 13.69 4.74 -11.08
CA LEU A 167 14.08 3.34 -11.27
C LEU A 167 15.01 2.87 -10.15
N ASN A 168 16.06 3.65 -9.85
CA ASN A 168 16.98 3.37 -8.75
C ASN A 168 16.26 3.39 -7.40
N LEU A 169 15.39 4.39 -7.18
CA LEU A 169 14.59 4.50 -5.97
C LEU A 169 13.69 3.27 -5.78
N ALA A 170 12.99 2.84 -6.82
CA ALA A 170 12.13 1.66 -6.76
C ALA A 170 12.93 0.40 -6.43
N ALA A 171 14.10 0.20 -7.06
CA ALA A 171 14.99 -0.93 -6.76
C ALA A 171 15.47 -0.92 -5.30
N ASN A 172 15.97 0.23 -4.81
CA ASN A 172 16.44 0.36 -3.42
C ASN A 172 15.31 0.16 -2.41
N THR A 173 14.13 0.71 -2.70
CA THR A 173 12.95 0.58 -1.84
C THR A 173 12.47 -0.86 -1.80
N MET A 174 12.41 -1.54 -2.95
CA MET A 174 12.04 -2.96 -3.07
C MET A 174 13.01 -3.88 -2.34
N ARG A 175 14.32 -3.61 -2.38
CA ARG A 175 15.36 -4.44 -1.76
C ARG A 175 15.19 -4.57 -0.24
N GLY A 176 14.92 -3.47 0.44
CA GLY A 176 14.79 -3.43 1.91
C GLY A 176 13.34 -3.50 2.43
N ARG A 177 12.35 -3.74 1.56
CA ARG A 177 10.92 -3.60 1.91
C ARG A 177 10.44 -4.49 3.05
N PHE A 178 11.17 -5.57 3.37
CA PHE A 178 10.92 -6.45 4.52
C PHE A 178 10.72 -5.64 5.81
N PHE A 179 11.41 -4.50 5.94
CA PHE A 179 11.30 -3.60 7.08
C PHE A 179 9.88 -3.06 7.26
N LEU A 180 9.32 -2.51 6.19
CA LEU A 180 7.96 -1.98 6.19
C LEU A 180 6.91 -3.12 6.24
N VAL A 181 7.15 -4.23 5.53
CA VAL A 181 6.28 -5.42 5.57
C VAL A 181 6.11 -5.93 7.00
N HIS A 182 7.18 -5.96 7.80
CA HIS A 182 7.10 -6.40 9.19
C HIS A 182 6.32 -5.43 10.07
N LEU A 183 6.67 -4.14 10.01
CA LEU A 183 6.21 -3.13 10.96
C LEU A 183 4.76 -2.69 10.73
N LEU A 184 4.29 -2.80 9.48
CA LEU A 184 2.95 -2.38 9.06
C LEU A 184 1.95 -3.53 8.97
N ALA A 185 2.38 -4.76 9.26
CA ALA A 185 1.55 -5.95 9.15
C ALA A 185 0.43 -5.96 10.20
N ALA A 186 -0.82 -6.03 9.73
CA ALA A 186 -2.03 -5.97 10.54
C ALA A 186 -3.13 -6.93 10.02
N SER A 187 -2.74 -7.99 9.32
CA SER A 187 -3.66 -9.03 8.82
C SER A 187 -3.20 -10.43 9.26
N PRO A 188 -3.25 -10.75 10.57
CA PRO A 188 -2.80 -12.04 11.06
C PRO A 188 -3.75 -13.17 10.64
N GLU A 189 -3.19 -14.29 10.20
CA GLU A 189 -3.94 -15.49 9.86
C GLU A 189 -3.07 -16.74 10.00
N THR A 190 -3.67 -17.87 10.37
CA THR A 190 -2.99 -19.18 10.35
C THR A 190 -3.57 -20.05 9.27
N VAL A 191 -2.75 -20.43 8.30
CA VAL A 191 -3.16 -21.28 7.17
C VAL A 191 -2.24 -22.50 7.13
N GLU A 192 -2.83 -23.69 7.21
CA GLU A 192 -2.10 -24.98 7.19
C GLU A 192 -0.95 -25.05 8.21
N GLY A 193 -1.19 -24.55 9.42
CA GLY A 193 -0.20 -24.56 10.51
C GLY A 193 0.89 -23.49 10.41
N VAL A 194 0.88 -22.65 9.37
CA VAL A 194 1.77 -21.49 9.24
C VAL A 194 1.03 -20.23 9.69
N SER A 195 1.57 -19.55 10.70
CA SER A 195 1.02 -18.30 11.22
C SER A 195 1.69 -17.09 10.59
N TYR A 196 0.89 -16.24 9.95
CA TYR A 196 1.31 -15.02 9.29
C TYR A 196 0.98 -13.81 10.15
N ARG A 197 1.89 -12.84 10.16
CA ARG A 197 1.67 -11.48 10.64
C ARG A 197 0.86 -10.67 9.63
N SER A 198 1.16 -10.86 8.34
CA SER A 198 0.38 -10.35 7.22
C SER A 198 0.18 -11.46 6.19
N ILE A 199 -0.97 -12.12 6.20
CA ILE A 199 -1.33 -13.06 5.14
C ILE A 199 -1.42 -12.36 3.78
N ARG A 200 -1.89 -11.10 3.73
CA ARG A 200 -2.04 -10.32 2.49
C ARG A 200 -0.70 -10.15 1.77
N LEU A 201 0.38 -9.90 2.51
CA LEU A 201 1.72 -9.67 1.97
C LEU A 201 2.56 -10.96 1.85
N SER A 202 2.04 -12.10 2.30
CA SER A 202 2.73 -13.39 2.27
C SER A 202 2.76 -14.02 0.87
N SER A 203 3.47 -15.14 0.73
CA SER A 203 3.43 -15.99 -0.46
C SER A 203 2.04 -16.56 -0.79
N ARG A 204 1.09 -16.57 0.17
CA ARG A 204 -0.30 -17.01 -0.03
C ARG A 204 -1.28 -15.86 -0.29
N GLY A 205 -0.82 -14.62 -0.17
CA GLY A 205 -1.64 -13.43 -0.24
C GLY A 205 -1.86 -12.89 -1.65
N TYR A 206 -1.87 -11.58 -1.76
CA TYR A 206 -2.15 -10.83 -2.99
C TYR A 206 -0.89 -10.73 -3.88
N LYS A 207 -0.60 -11.82 -4.60
CA LYS A 207 0.57 -11.94 -5.50
C LYS A 207 0.23 -12.61 -6.83
N ASN A 208 1.02 -12.32 -7.86
CA ASN A 208 0.92 -13.01 -9.14
C ASN A 208 1.16 -14.52 -8.95
N THR A 209 0.51 -15.36 -9.75
CA THR A 209 0.65 -16.84 -9.68
C THR A 209 2.08 -17.28 -10.00
N ARG A 210 2.77 -16.53 -10.86
CA ARG A 210 4.19 -16.68 -11.15
C ARG A 210 4.87 -15.35 -10.89
N PRO A 211 5.98 -15.31 -10.14
CA PRO A 211 6.73 -14.08 -9.94
C PRO A 211 7.24 -13.53 -11.28
N VAL A 212 7.09 -12.23 -11.46
CA VAL A 212 7.68 -11.47 -12.56
C VAL A 212 8.82 -10.63 -11.98
N TYR A 213 10.01 -10.73 -12.56
CA TYR A 213 11.20 -10.01 -12.12
C TYR A 213 11.62 -8.99 -13.20
N PRO A 214 11.19 -7.72 -13.09
CA PRO A 214 11.62 -6.69 -14.03
C PRO A 214 13.13 -6.46 -13.98
N ASP A 215 13.68 -6.02 -15.10
CA ASP A 215 15.10 -5.69 -15.22
C ASP A 215 15.36 -4.23 -14.82
N TYR A 216 15.91 -4.02 -13.63
CA TYR A 216 16.20 -2.68 -13.10
C TYR A 216 17.52 -2.06 -13.60
N SER A 217 18.23 -2.69 -14.55
CA SER A 217 19.54 -2.20 -15.02
C SER A 217 19.46 -0.87 -15.78
N THR A 218 18.44 -0.70 -16.61
CA THR A 218 18.17 0.52 -17.38
C THR A 218 16.66 0.69 -17.57
N LEU A 219 16.20 1.91 -17.84
CA LEU A 219 14.79 2.15 -18.15
C LEU A 219 14.31 1.32 -19.35
N ARG A 220 15.14 1.20 -20.39
CA ARG A 220 14.83 0.41 -21.59
C ARG A 220 14.65 -1.07 -21.24
N ALA A 221 15.57 -1.62 -20.45
CA ALA A 221 15.50 -3.02 -20.02
C ALA A 221 14.28 -3.27 -19.12
N TYR A 222 13.98 -2.33 -18.21
CA TYR A 222 12.79 -2.39 -17.35
C TYR A 222 11.50 -2.48 -18.17
N ILE A 223 11.29 -1.54 -19.08
CA ILE A 223 10.11 -1.53 -19.95
C ILE A 223 10.05 -2.77 -20.85
N ALA A 224 11.17 -3.19 -21.44
CA ALA A 224 11.24 -4.38 -22.27
C ALA A 224 10.91 -5.66 -21.49
N SER A 225 11.36 -5.77 -20.24
CA SER A 225 11.06 -6.93 -19.38
C SER A 225 9.58 -7.04 -19.04
N ILE A 226 8.90 -5.92 -18.80
CA ILE A 226 7.44 -5.90 -18.56
C ILE A 226 6.67 -6.20 -19.84
N ARG A 227 7.07 -5.62 -20.98
CA ARG A 227 6.49 -5.97 -22.29
C ARG A 227 6.60 -7.47 -22.59
N SER A 228 7.77 -8.04 -22.36
CA SER A 228 7.99 -9.48 -22.50
C SER A 228 7.07 -10.29 -21.59
N ALA A 229 6.87 -9.88 -20.33
CA ALA A 229 5.94 -10.56 -19.43
C ALA A 229 4.48 -10.51 -19.92
N VAL A 230 4.08 -9.41 -20.57
CA VAL A 230 2.76 -9.26 -21.22
C VAL A 230 2.64 -10.15 -22.46
N GLU A 231 3.61 -10.07 -23.37
CA GLU A 231 3.64 -10.83 -24.63
C GLU A 231 3.61 -12.35 -24.39
N HIS A 232 4.25 -12.82 -23.32
CA HIS A 232 4.25 -14.23 -22.93
C HIS A 232 3.07 -14.64 -22.02
N GLY A 233 2.10 -13.74 -21.80
CA GLY A 233 0.90 -14.01 -21.01
C GLY A 233 1.15 -14.28 -19.52
N GLN A 234 2.30 -13.90 -18.98
CA GLN A 234 2.56 -14.00 -17.54
C GLN A 234 1.67 -13.04 -16.75
N ILE A 235 1.49 -11.85 -17.32
CA ILE A 235 0.54 -10.80 -16.92
C ILE A 235 -0.19 -10.30 -18.17
N GLU A 236 -1.38 -9.73 -18.03
CA GLU A 236 -2.16 -9.14 -19.12
C GLU A 236 -1.71 -7.71 -19.42
N SER A 237 -1.37 -6.95 -18.38
CA SER A 237 -0.90 -5.56 -18.50
C SER A 237 -0.03 -5.18 -17.29
N PRO A 238 0.70 -4.04 -17.33
CA PRO A 238 1.48 -3.58 -16.17
C PRO A 238 0.64 -3.40 -14.90
N ARG A 239 -0.66 -3.12 -15.05
CA ARG A 239 -1.61 -2.98 -13.93
C ARG A 239 -1.65 -4.24 -13.06
N GLU A 240 -1.46 -5.40 -13.68
CA GLU A 240 -1.44 -6.71 -13.01
C GLU A 240 -0.10 -7.05 -12.34
N LEU A 241 0.98 -6.29 -12.57
CA LEU A 241 2.29 -6.57 -11.96
C LEU A 241 2.25 -6.31 -10.45
N TYR A 242 1.94 -7.31 -9.63
CA TYR A 242 1.75 -7.17 -8.18
C TYR A 242 3.10 -7.05 -7.46
N GLN A 243 3.67 -5.85 -7.53
CA GLN A 243 4.82 -5.40 -6.77
C GLN A 243 4.40 -4.51 -5.60
N LEU A 244 5.12 -4.62 -4.48
CA LEU A 244 4.85 -3.80 -3.30
C LEU A 244 5.27 -2.34 -3.48
N ILE A 245 6.14 -2.05 -4.45
CA ILE A 245 6.59 -0.72 -4.81
C ILE A 245 6.41 -0.56 -6.32
N ARG A 246 5.81 0.54 -6.76
CA ARG A 246 5.62 0.83 -8.18
C ARG A 246 6.12 2.22 -8.54
N ILE A 247 6.66 2.33 -9.76
CA ILE A 247 6.90 3.60 -10.42
C ILE A 247 5.58 3.99 -11.11
N LYS A 248 5.17 5.25 -10.95
CA LYS A 248 3.92 5.76 -11.52
C LYS A 248 4.19 7.00 -12.35
N GLY A 249 3.43 7.17 -13.42
CA GLY A 249 3.54 8.27 -14.38
C GLY A 249 3.46 7.76 -15.81
N PRO A 250 3.15 8.64 -16.79
CA PRO A 250 2.89 8.25 -18.17
C PRO A 250 3.87 7.20 -18.71
N GLY A 251 3.36 6.20 -19.42
CA GLY A 251 4.17 5.12 -20.00
C GLY A 251 4.58 4.01 -19.04
N PHE A 252 4.32 4.11 -17.72
CA PHE A 252 4.56 3.02 -16.77
C PHE A 252 3.33 2.14 -16.53
N GLU A 253 2.12 2.70 -16.51
CA GLU A 253 0.90 1.95 -16.17
C GLU A 253 0.29 1.15 -17.34
N ASP A 254 0.51 1.61 -18.57
CA ASP A 254 -0.10 1.05 -19.78
C ASP A 254 0.90 0.78 -20.93
N LEU A 255 2.16 1.23 -20.79
CA LEU A 255 3.23 1.12 -21.80
C LEU A 255 2.88 1.78 -23.16
N SER A 256 1.87 2.66 -23.19
CA SER A 256 1.31 3.25 -24.41
C SER A 256 2.06 4.51 -24.88
N SER A 257 2.86 5.09 -24.01
CA SER A 257 3.59 6.35 -24.23
C SER A 257 5.03 6.25 -23.74
N GLU A 258 5.84 7.24 -24.10
CA GLU A 258 7.21 7.34 -23.58
C GLU A 258 7.18 7.46 -22.04
N PRO A 259 7.99 6.66 -21.32
CA PRO A 259 7.98 6.68 -19.87
C PRO A 259 8.34 8.05 -19.29
N ASP A 260 7.55 8.51 -18.33
CA ASP A 260 7.75 9.71 -17.56
C ASP A 260 7.35 9.48 -16.10
N ALA A 261 8.33 9.11 -15.27
CA ALA A 261 8.12 8.85 -13.87
C ALA A 261 7.69 10.13 -13.13
N SER A 262 6.60 10.04 -12.38
CA SER A 262 6.00 11.15 -11.64
C SER A 262 6.11 10.99 -10.12
N ARG A 263 5.99 9.74 -9.63
CA ARG A 263 5.95 9.41 -8.20
C ARG A 263 6.29 7.94 -7.96
N ILE A 264 6.48 7.60 -6.69
CA ILE A 264 6.56 6.22 -6.19
C ILE A 264 5.28 5.88 -5.42
N GLU A 265 4.81 4.66 -5.55
CA GLU A 265 3.64 4.11 -4.86
C GLU A 265 4.09 2.94 -3.98
N LEU A 266 3.84 3.04 -2.67
CA LEU A 266 4.10 1.98 -1.67
C LEU A 266 2.78 1.27 -1.37
N ARG A 267 2.66 0.01 -1.77
CA ARG A 267 1.46 -0.85 -1.61
C ARG A 267 1.57 -1.81 -0.43
N ILE A 268 2.25 -1.36 0.63
CA ILE A 268 2.70 -2.20 1.74
C ILE A 268 1.73 -2.22 2.92
N PRO A 269 1.18 -1.11 3.42
CA PRO A 269 0.41 -1.15 4.66
C PRO A 269 -0.85 -2.01 4.56
N ASP A 270 -1.05 -2.88 5.56
CA ASP A 270 -2.36 -3.48 5.83
C ASP A 270 -3.28 -2.43 6.45
N LEU A 271 -4.60 -2.65 6.34
CA LEU A 271 -5.57 -1.93 7.14
C LEU A 271 -5.37 -2.25 8.62
N ASN A 272 -5.24 -1.19 9.42
CA ASN A 272 -5.01 -1.27 10.84
C ASN A 272 -6.28 -0.86 11.61
N PRO A 273 -6.97 -1.80 12.27
CA PRO A 273 -8.26 -1.55 12.91
C PRO A 273 -8.15 -0.64 14.15
N PHE A 274 -6.94 -0.42 14.69
CA PHE A 274 -6.73 0.47 15.82
C PHE A 274 -6.78 1.96 15.45
N PHE A 275 -6.81 2.27 14.15
CA PHE A 275 -6.86 3.62 13.63
C PHE A 275 -8.05 3.77 12.69
N ARG A 276 -8.84 4.83 12.88
CA ARG A 276 -10.11 5.00 12.16
C ARG A 276 -9.96 5.23 10.66
N THR A 277 -8.83 5.80 10.26
CA THR A 277 -8.43 5.96 8.86
C THR A 277 -7.68 4.73 8.33
N GLY A 278 -7.67 3.62 9.06
CA GLY A 278 -7.00 2.37 8.67
C GLY A 278 -5.48 2.39 8.77
N ILE A 279 -4.84 3.49 9.20
CA ILE A 279 -3.38 3.58 9.33
C ILE A 279 -2.95 4.44 10.52
N ASN A 280 -1.83 4.07 11.14
CA ASN A 280 -1.18 4.90 12.14
C ASN A 280 -0.52 6.13 11.48
N PRO A 281 -0.79 7.36 11.93
CA PRO A 281 -0.09 8.54 11.42
C PRO A 281 1.45 8.45 11.45
N ASP A 282 2.03 7.81 12.47
CA ASP A 282 3.49 7.64 12.56
C ASP A 282 4.03 6.73 11.44
N ASP A 283 3.25 5.75 10.99
CA ASP A 283 3.67 4.85 9.91
C ASP A 283 3.81 5.58 8.58
N LEU A 284 3.09 6.69 8.37
CA LEU A 284 3.25 7.56 7.19
C LEU A 284 4.61 8.27 7.21
N TYR A 285 5.05 8.75 8.38
CA TYR A 285 6.38 9.32 8.56
C TYR A 285 7.47 8.26 8.43
N LEU A 286 7.24 7.04 8.92
CA LEU A 286 8.17 5.92 8.77
C LEU A 286 8.35 5.52 7.31
N MET A 287 7.26 5.40 6.54
CA MET A 287 7.32 5.12 5.11
C MET A 287 8.06 6.22 4.35
N HIS A 288 7.75 7.48 4.64
CA HIS A 288 8.44 8.61 4.02
C HIS A 288 9.94 8.64 4.39
N LEU A 289 10.30 8.38 5.65
CA LEU A 289 11.69 8.23 6.10
C LEU A 289 12.41 7.14 5.33
N TYR A 290 11.78 5.98 5.16
CA TYR A 290 12.35 4.86 4.44
C TYR A 290 12.59 5.19 2.95
N VAL A 291 11.63 5.87 2.30
CA VAL A 291 11.78 6.34 0.91
C VAL A 291 12.89 7.37 0.77
N MET A 292 12.96 8.34 1.68
CA MET A 292 14.04 9.32 1.73
C MET A 292 15.42 8.67 1.90
N TRP A 293 15.52 7.68 2.79
CA TRP A 293 16.74 6.91 2.99
C TRP A 293 17.11 6.08 1.74
N ALA A 294 16.14 5.41 1.13
CA ALA A 294 16.33 4.61 -0.09
C ALA A 294 16.80 5.46 -1.28
N ALA A 295 16.30 6.70 -1.39
CA ALA A 295 16.73 7.67 -2.41
C ALA A 295 18.20 8.10 -2.27
N ARG A 296 18.81 7.89 -1.09
CA ARG A 296 20.21 8.22 -0.80
C ARG A 296 21.15 7.03 -0.87
N GLN A 297 20.64 5.83 -1.08
CA GLN A 297 21.49 4.65 -1.24
C GLN A 297 22.10 4.67 -2.64
N GLU A 298 23.36 4.25 -2.72
CA GLU A 298 24.03 4.06 -4.01
C GLU A 298 23.27 3.04 -4.86
N SER A 299 23.28 3.25 -6.18
CA SER A 299 22.69 2.28 -7.09
C SER A 299 23.50 0.99 -7.04
N SER A 300 22.83 -0.14 -6.86
CA SER A 300 23.42 -1.47 -6.86
C SER A 300 22.57 -2.40 -7.73
N PRO A 301 23.19 -3.36 -8.46
CA PRO A 301 22.44 -4.26 -9.34
C PRO A 301 21.30 -4.97 -8.59
N PHE A 302 20.07 -4.79 -9.08
CA PHE A 302 18.88 -5.46 -8.56
C PHE A 302 18.39 -6.50 -9.57
N ASP A 303 19.28 -7.44 -9.89
CA ASP A 303 19.03 -8.56 -10.77
C ASP A 303 18.04 -9.57 -10.17
N VAL A 304 17.76 -10.64 -10.91
CA VAL A 304 16.82 -11.69 -10.49
C VAL A 304 17.23 -12.36 -9.17
N THR A 305 18.53 -12.53 -8.92
CA THR A 305 19.03 -13.14 -7.69
C THR A 305 18.75 -12.22 -6.50
N ALA A 306 19.13 -10.95 -6.61
CA ALA A 306 18.86 -9.95 -5.59
C ALA A 306 17.36 -9.74 -5.33
N GLN A 307 16.52 -9.82 -6.37
CA GLN A 307 15.07 -9.77 -6.23
C GLN A 307 14.54 -10.97 -5.44
N LYS A 308 14.98 -12.20 -5.76
CA LYS A 308 14.59 -13.42 -5.02
C LYS A 308 15.02 -13.39 -3.54
N GLU A 309 16.19 -12.84 -3.25
CA GLU A 309 16.66 -12.66 -1.87
C GLU A 309 15.76 -11.66 -1.11
N ALA A 310 15.43 -10.53 -1.74
CA ALA A 310 14.52 -9.55 -1.18
C ALA A 310 13.10 -10.12 -0.97
N ASP A 311 12.62 -10.96 -1.90
CA ASP A 311 11.36 -11.71 -1.79
C ASP A 311 11.38 -12.66 -0.59
N SER A 312 12.44 -13.46 -0.45
CA SER A 312 12.58 -14.40 0.66
C SER A 312 12.57 -13.69 2.02
N LEU A 313 13.27 -12.56 2.14
CA LEU A 313 13.31 -11.80 3.39
C LEU A 313 11.97 -11.10 3.68
N SER A 314 11.28 -10.64 2.63
CA SER A 314 9.92 -10.09 2.73
C SER A 314 8.91 -11.14 3.16
N ASP A 315 9.02 -12.38 2.67
CA ASP A 315 8.15 -13.48 3.08
C ASP A 315 8.40 -13.87 4.53
N GLN A 316 9.66 -13.89 4.98
CA GLN A 316 9.99 -14.06 6.40
C GLN A 316 9.41 -12.93 7.27
N ALA A 317 9.46 -11.68 6.81
CA ALA A 317 8.89 -10.54 7.52
C ALA A 317 7.37 -10.65 7.74
N ALA A 318 6.67 -11.33 6.82
CA ALA A 318 5.24 -11.58 6.89
C ALA A 318 4.85 -12.73 7.84
N LEU A 319 5.80 -13.52 8.35
CA LEU A 319 5.54 -14.63 9.29
C LEU A 319 5.49 -14.15 10.75
N MET A 320 4.67 -14.78 11.59
CA MET A 320 4.69 -14.50 13.04
C MET A 320 6.04 -14.82 13.67
N THR A 321 6.65 -15.94 13.25
CA THR A 321 8.00 -16.32 13.68
C THR A 321 9.05 -15.38 13.08
N VAL A 322 9.95 -14.88 13.93
CA VAL A 322 11.08 -14.04 13.51
C VAL A 322 12.33 -14.91 13.41
N SER A 323 12.89 -15.04 12.21
CA SER A 323 14.17 -15.73 12.00
C SER A 323 15.35 -14.85 12.45
N GLU A 324 16.50 -15.47 12.73
CA GLU A 324 17.74 -14.74 13.03
C GLU A 324 18.18 -13.83 11.87
N THR A 325 18.02 -14.32 10.63
CA THR A 325 18.31 -13.56 9.41
C THR A 325 17.46 -12.28 9.34
N LEU A 326 16.15 -12.40 9.57
CA LEU A 326 15.25 -11.26 9.61
C LEU A 326 15.59 -10.32 10.75
N ALA A 327 15.81 -10.85 11.96
CA ALA A 327 16.16 -10.04 13.13
C ALA A 327 17.43 -9.20 12.89
N GLY A 328 18.48 -9.82 12.35
CA GLY A 328 19.70 -9.12 11.99
C GLY A 328 19.49 -8.05 10.92
N ALA A 329 18.64 -8.31 9.92
CA ALA A 329 18.31 -7.34 8.89
C ALA A 329 17.49 -6.15 9.42
N MET A 330 16.50 -6.41 10.29
CA MET A 330 15.68 -5.39 10.95
C MET A 330 16.53 -4.46 11.82
N ASN A 331 17.37 -5.02 12.70
CA ASN A 331 18.24 -4.23 13.58
C ASN A 331 19.18 -3.32 12.79
N ARG A 332 19.83 -3.85 11.74
CA ARG A 332 20.68 -3.04 10.85
C ARG A 332 19.90 -1.94 10.14
N MET A 333 18.64 -2.17 9.77
CA MET A 333 17.80 -1.13 9.16
C MET A 333 17.48 -0.03 10.17
N PHE A 334 17.09 -0.37 11.40
CA PHE A 334 16.87 0.61 12.47
C PHE A 334 18.13 1.46 12.71
N ASP A 335 19.31 0.85 12.85
CA ASP A 335 20.57 1.57 13.05
C ASP A 335 20.85 2.56 11.91
N ARG A 336 20.63 2.13 10.67
CA ARG A 336 20.81 2.98 9.48
C ARG A 336 19.83 4.15 9.45
N LEU A 337 18.56 3.92 9.76
CA LEU A 337 17.55 4.96 9.76
C LEU A 337 17.75 5.96 10.92
N HIS A 338 18.16 5.49 12.10
CA HIS A 338 18.53 6.36 13.21
C HIS A 338 19.72 7.25 12.87
N ALA A 339 20.80 6.66 12.34
CA ALA A 339 21.95 7.42 11.86
C ALA A 339 21.55 8.44 10.78
N PHE A 340 20.61 8.07 9.90
CA PHE A 340 20.11 8.94 8.84
C PHE A 340 19.31 10.13 9.38
N VAL A 341 18.39 9.90 10.33
CA VAL A 341 17.62 10.95 11.01
C VAL A 341 18.57 11.95 11.69
N LEU A 342 19.53 11.44 12.47
CA LEU A 342 20.49 12.27 13.21
C LEU A 342 21.40 13.07 12.27
N ARG A 343 22.00 12.42 11.27
CA ARG A 343 22.93 13.08 10.33
C ARG A 343 22.26 14.20 9.56
N ASN A 344 21.00 14.02 9.17
CA ASN A 344 20.26 14.99 8.38
C ASN A 344 19.42 15.96 9.21
N ARG A 345 19.40 15.83 10.55
CA ARG A 345 18.62 16.66 11.47
C ARG A 345 17.14 16.74 11.07
N LEU A 346 16.54 15.59 10.75
CA LEU A 346 15.14 15.54 10.35
C LEU A 346 14.23 16.01 11.51
N PRO A 347 13.04 16.57 11.21
CA PRO A 347 12.08 16.97 12.23
C PRO A 347 11.73 15.84 13.22
N GLU A 348 11.39 16.22 14.45
CA GLU A 348 11.08 15.29 15.55
C GLU A 348 9.99 14.26 15.20
N SER A 349 9.05 14.61 14.31
CA SER A 349 8.03 13.68 13.82
C SER A 349 8.62 12.40 13.24
N TYR A 350 9.81 12.47 12.62
CA TYR A 350 10.48 11.32 12.03
C TYR A 350 11.23 10.47 13.06
N SER A 351 11.94 11.09 14.00
CA SER A 351 12.59 10.34 15.10
C SER A 351 11.54 9.63 15.95
N LYS A 352 10.46 10.34 16.32
CA LYS A 352 9.36 9.78 17.09
C LYS A 352 8.69 8.60 16.38
N ALA A 353 8.41 8.73 15.08
CA ALA A 353 7.84 7.64 14.29
C ALA A 353 8.76 6.41 14.23
N LEU A 354 10.07 6.63 14.08
CA LEU A 354 11.07 5.55 14.09
C LEU A 354 11.18 4.89 15.46
N ASP A 355 11.19 5.67 16.55
CA ASP A 355 11.22 5.19 17.94
C ASP A 355 10.00 4.33 18.25
N HIS A 356 8.79 4.80 17.89
CA HIS A 356 7.56 4.02 18.07
C HIS A 356 7.54 2.74 17.23
N ALA A 357 8.16 2.75 16.05
CA ALA A 357 8.32 1.54 15.25
C ALA A 357 9.33 0.57 15.87
N GLN A 358 10.44 1.09 16.42
CA GLN A 358 11.45 0.29 17.12
C GLN A 358 10.91 -0.30 18.42
N ASP A 359 10.08 0.44 19.16
CA ASP A 359 9.41 -0.04 20.36
C ASP A 359 8.51 -1.24 20.04
N ARG A 360 7.69 -1.17 18.97
CA ARG A 360 6.92 -2.33 18.47
C ARG A 360 7.82 -3.49 18.04
N TRP A 361 8.97 -3.20 17.44
CA TRP A 361 9.92 -4.25 17.05
C TRP A 361 10.48 -4.98 18.28
N LEU A 362 10.91 -4.24 19.31
CA LEU A 362 11.48 -4.79 20.53
C LEU A 362 10.44 -5.45 21.44
N ASN A 363 9.19 -5.00 21.37
CA ASN A 363 8.09 -5.47 22.20
C ASN A 363 6.98 -6.13 21.35
N PRO A 364 7.04 -7.46 21.13
CA PRO A 364 6.11 -8.16 20.25
C PRO A 364 4.63 -7.92 20.54
N HIS A 365 4.25 -7.77 21.81
CA HIS A 365 2.87 -7.52 22.23
C HIS A 365 2.31 -6.15 21.80
N LEU A 366 3.16 -5.22 21.34
CA LEU A 366 2.76 -3.91 20.80
C LEU A 366 2.56 -3.92 19.28
N ARG A 367 3.06 -4.94 18.58
CA ARG A 367 2.90 -5.08 17.13
C ARG A 367 1.44 -5.29 16.77
N TYR A 368 1.03 -4.79 15.59
CA TYR A 368 -0.40 -4.74 15.26
C TYR A 368 -1.04 -6.11 15.12
N ALA A 369 -0.41 -7.00 14.36
CA ALA A 369 -0.91 -8.36 14.18
C ALA A 369 -1.00 -9.13 15.50
N GLU A 370 0.05 -9.08 16.34
CA GLU A 370 0.04 -9.67 17.68
C GLU A 370 -1.12 -9.08 18.53
N ARG A 371 -1.32 -7.76 18.52
CA ARG A 371 -2.48 -7.13 19.19
C ARG A 371 -3.82 -7.53 18.60
N ILE A 372 -3.93 -7.73 17.29
CA ILE A 372 -5.18 -8.20 16.67
C ILE A 372 -5.49 -9.62 17.11
N THR A 373 -4.49 -10.50 17.21
CA THR A 373 -4.70 -11.89 17.66
C THR A 373 -5.22 -11.97 19.09
N THR A 374 -4.86 -11.03 19.98
CA THR A 374 -5.38 -11.01 21.35
C THR A 374 -6.84 -10.57 21.45
N HIS A 375 -7.43 -10.03 20.37
CA HIS A 375 -8.83 -9.60 20.31
C HIS A 375 -9.72 -10.60 19.57
N GLN A 376 -9.24 -11.80 19.23
CA GLN A 376 -10.04 -12.81 18.55
C GLN A 376 -11.26 -13.23 19.40
N SER A 377 -12.45 -13.06 18.83
CA SER A 377 -13.73 -13.42 19.45
C SER A 377 -14.10 -14.86 19.10
N THR A 378 -14.85 -15.53 19.99
CA THR A 378 -15.54 -16.79 19.67
C THR A 378 -16.73 -16.58 18.73
N GLU A 379 -17.24 -15.35 18.65
CA GLU A 379 -18.29 -14.96 17.70
C GLU A 379 -17.70 -14.73 16.31
N LYS A 380 -18.38 -15.26 15.29
CA LYS A 380 -18.01 -15.07 13.88
C LYS A 380 -17.86 -13.57 13.59
N ASN A 381 -16.71 -13.18 13.05
CA ASN A 381 -16.36 -11.79 12.72
C ASN A 381 -16.40 -10.80 13.91
N GLY A 382 -16.51 -11.27 15.17
CA GLY A 382 -16.82 -10.40 16.31
C GLY A 382 -15.85 -9.23 16.51
N ALA A 383 -14.53 -9.47 16.40
CA ALA A 383 -13.52 -8.42 16.53
C ALA A 383 -13.64 -7.37 15.42
N GLY A 384 -13.74 -7.83 14.16
CA GLY A 384 -13.90 -6.95 13.01
C GLY A 384 -15.19 -6.12 13.07
N MET A 385 -16.29 -6.74 13.49
CA MET A 385 -17.57 -6.05 13.69
C MET A 385 -17.53 -5.04 14.83
N PHE A 386 -16.85 -5.37 15.93
CA PHE A 386 -16.63 -4.42 17.03
C PHE A 386 -15.92 -3.16 16.54
N TRP A 387 -14.80 -3.30 15.82
CA TRP A 387 -14.06 -2.16 15.29
C TRP A 387 -14.84 -1.39 14.21
N ALA A 388 -15.57 -2.09 13.33
CA ALA A 388 -16.39 -1.48 12.29
C ALA A 388 -17.48 -0.57 12.89
N ASN A 389 -18.18 -1.07 13.92
CA ASN A 389 -19.21 -0.30 14.63
C ASN A 389 -18.61 0.87 15.41
N GLN A 390 -17.50 0.66 16.12
CA GLN A 390 -16.81 1.73 16.85
C GLN A 390 -16.37 2.87 15.91
N MET A 391 -15.89 2.52 14.71
CA MET A 391 -15.53 3.48 13.68
C MET A 391 -16.75 4.28 13.20
N LYS A 392 -17.84 3.60 12.82
CA LYS A 392 -19.09 4.26 12.41
C LYS A 392 -19.64 5.21 13.48
N ASP A 393 -19.72 4.73 14.72
CA ASP A 393 -20.25 5.53 15.84
C ASP A 393 -19.44 6.80 16.09
N PHE A 394 -18.13 6.76 15.88
CA PHE A 394 -17.30 7.95 15.99
C PHE A 394 -17.65 8.98 14.90
N TYR A 395 -17.72 8.56 13.64
CA TYR A 395 -17.99 9.46 12.52
C TYR A 395 -19.42 10.01 12.52
N LEU A 396 -20.40 9.24 12.98
CA LEU A 396 -21.79 9.70 13.09
C LEU A 396 -21.99 10.65 14.28
N ARG A 397 -21.39 10.38 15.44
CA ARG A 397 -21.50 11.29 16.61
C ARG A 397 -20.80 12.63 16.38
N THR A 398 -19.64 12.62 15.72
CA THR A 398 -18.91 13.86 15.40
C THR A 398 -19.53 14.65 14.25
N ALA A 399 -20.38 14.03 13.42
CA ALA A 399 -21.13 14.74 12.38
C ALA A 399 -22.28 15.61 12.95
N GLY A 400 -22.82 15.26 14.12
CA GLY A 400 -23.84 16.07 14.82
C GLY A 400 -23.28 17.30 15.54
N ASN A 401 -21.97 17.35 15.76
CA ASN A 401 -21.29 18.45 16.46
C ASN A 401 -20.48 19.32 15.48
N ARG A 402 -21.15 20.06 14.58
CA ARG A 402 -20.58 21.31 14.00
C ARG A 402 -21.68 22.34 13.76
N CYS A 403 -21.44 23.53 14.35
CA CYS A 403 -22.11 24.83 14.20
C CYS A 403 -23.41 25.05 14.99
N MET A 404 -23.27 25.31 16.30
CA MET A 404 -23.74 26.59 16.86
C MET A 404 -22.54 27.50 17.00
#